data_AF-A0A6G9YDT4-F1
#
_entry.id   AF-A0A6G9YDT4-F1
#
_cell.length_a   1.000
_cell.length_b   1.000
_cell.length_c   1.000
_cell.angle_alpha   90.00
_cell.angle_beta   90.00
_cell.angle_gamma   90.00
#
_symmetry.space_group_name_H-M   'P 1'
#
loop_
_entity.id
_entity.type
_entity.pdbx_description
1 polymer ?
#
loop_
_entity_poly.entity_id
_entity_poly.type
_entity_poly.pdbx_seq_one_letter_code
_entity_poly.pdbx_strand_id
1 'polypeptide(L)'
;MARRARVDAELVRRGLARSREHAVELIGAGRVLINGAVAVKPATAVEAGTPLLVREEPDEVSWASRGAHKLLGALEAFEPRGLTVAGRRCLDAGASTGGFTDVLLSRGAREVVAVDVGYGQLIWRLQNDDRVRVFDRTNVRNLTRTPSMARSNWWSAICRSYRSPWYCPRSRRARRPRRICCRW
;
A
#
# COMPACT_ATOMS: atom_id res chain seq x y z
N MET A 1 26.92 -37.31 7.71
CA MET A 1 27.23 -35.86 7.64
C MET A 1 25.93 -35.08 7.66
N ALA A 2 25.82 -34.03 8.48
CA ALA A 2 24.63 -33.17 8.46
C ALA A 2 24.53 -32.48 7.09
N ARG A 3 23.36 -32.58 6.45
CA ARG A 3 23.12 -31.94 5.16
C ARG A 3 23.23 -30.42 5.33
N ARG A 4 24.19 -29.81 4.62
CA ARG A 4 24.36 -28.35 4.57
C ARG A 4 23.64 -27.78 3.37
N ALA A 5 22.91 -26.70 3.59
CA ALA A 5 22.22 -25.94 2.55
C ALA A 5 22.60 -24.46 2.66
N ARG A 6 22.40 -23.71 1.59
CA ARG A 6 22.57 -22.25 1.64
C ARG A 6 21.47 -21.65 2.48
N VAL A 7 21.79 -20.63 3.29
CA VAL A 7 20.82 -19.98 4.16
C VAL A 7 19.63 -19.38 3.39
N ASP A 8 19.84 -18.85 2.18
CA ASP A 8 18.75 -18.36 1.31
C ASP A 8 17.72 -19.46 0.96
N ALA A 9 18.19 -20.65 0.62
CA ALA A 9 17.35 -21.80 0.33
C ALA A 9 16.70 -22.37 1.60
N GLU A 10 17.43 -22.35 2.72
CA GLU A 10 16.95 -22.88 3.99
C GLU A 10 15.83 -22.00 4.59
N LEU A 11 15.91 -20.68 4.43
CA LEU A 11 14.82 -19.75 4.81
C LEU A 11 13.52 -20.05 4.06
N VAL A 12 13.61 -20.29 2.75
CA VAL A 12 12.44 -20.65 1.93
C VAL A 12 11.90 -22.02 2.34
N ARG A 13 12.78 -23.01 2.52
CA ARG A 13 12.41 -24.37 2.91
C ARG A 13 11.67 -24.40 4.25
N ARG A 14 12.02 -23.52 5.19
CA ARG A 14 11.39 -23.37 6.51
C ARG A 14 10.17 -22.43 6.51
N GLY A 15 9.80 -21.86 5.38
CA GLY A 15 8.69 -20.90 5.29
C GLY A 15 8.97 -19.52 5.90
N LEU A 16 10.24 -19.22 6.22
CA LEU A 16 10.68 -17.94 6.78
C LEU A 16 10.85 -16.86 5.69
N ALA A 17 10.91 -17.26 4.42
CA ALA A 17 10.91 -16.37 3.27
C ALA A 17 10.00 -16.93 2.17
N ARG A 18 9.33 -16.03 1.44
CA ARG A 18 8.37 -16.37 0.38
C ARG A 18 9.02 -16.82 -0.94
N SER A 19 10.27 -16.42 -1.18
CA SER A 19 11.08 -16.83 -2.34
C SER A 19 12.56 -16.67 -2.00
N ARG A 20 13.45 -17.16 -2.86
CA ARG A 20 14.90 -17.00 -2.66
C ARG A 20 15.32 -15.54 -2.78
N GLU A 21 14.69 -14.78 -3.68
CA GLU A 21 14.91 -13.34 -3.84
C GLU A 21 14.51 -12.59 -2.56
N HIS A 22 13.33 -12.90 -2.00
CA HIS A 22 12.90 -12.34 -0.72
C HIS A 22 13.87 -12.72 0.42
N ALA A 23 14.42 -13.94 0.43
CA ALA A 23 15.44 -14.34 1.39
C ALA A 23 16.73 -13.51 1.25
N VAL A 24 17.17 -13.21 0.01
CA VAL A 24 18.32 -12.35 -0.24
C VAL A 24 18.07 -10.93 0.24
N GLU A 25 16.88 -10.38 0.01
CA GLU A 25 16.47 -9.05 0.50
C GLU A 25 16.53 -8.99 2.04
N LEU A 26 15.96 -9.99 2.74
CA LEU A 26 16.00 -10.07 4.20
C LEU A 26 17.43 -10.15 4.75
N ILE A 27 18.31 -10.91 4.10
CA ILE A 27 19.72 -11.03 4.48
C ILE A 27 20.47 -9.72 4.21
N GLY A 28 20.24 -9.09 3.06
CA GLY A 28 20.82 -7.79 2.71
C GLY A 28 20.39 -6.66 3.65
N ALA A 29 19.16 -6.74 4.15
CA ALA A 29 18.62 -5.84 5.16
C ALA A 29 19.10 -6.17 6.59
N GLY A 30 19.96 -7.16 6.79
CA GLY A 30 20.45 -7.56 8.12
C GLY A 30 19.38 -8.17 9.03
N ARG A 31 18.25 -8.62 8.46
CA ARG A 31 17.09 -9.12 9.23
C ARG A 31 17.21 -10.59 9.61
N VAL A 32 18.12 -11.32 9.00
CA VAL A 32 18.29 -12.76 9.28
C VAL A 32 19.41 -12.96 10.29
N LEU A 33 19.13 -13.72 11.35
CA LEU A 33 20.14 -14.24 12.27
C LEU A 33 20.39 -15.73 12.04
N ILE A 34 21.66 -16.12 12.03
CA ILE A 34 22.14 -17.49 12.08
C ILE A 34 22.80 -17.69 13.44
N ASN A 35 22.22 -18.54 14.29
CA ASN A 35 22.73 -18.79 15.65
C ASN A 35 22.95 -17.49 16.47
N GLY A 36 22.03 -16.53 16.32
CA GLY A 36 22.09 -15.22 17.01
C GLY A 36 22.96 -14.16 16.33
N ALA A 37 23.77 -14.50 15.31
CA ALA A 37 24.59 -13.55 14.57
C ALA A 37 23.94 -13.13 13.25
N VAL A 38 24.08 -11.86 12.84
CA VAL A 38 23.50 -11.36 11.59
C VAL A 38 24.11 -12.07 10.38
N ALA A 39 23.25 -12.60 9.51
CA ALA A 39 23.63 -13.20 8.25
C ALA A 39 24.03 -12.09 7.27
N VAL A 40 25.21 -12.22 6.68
CA VAL A 40 25.73 -11.21 5.72
C VAL A 40 25.76 -11.75 4.28
N LYS A 41 25.87 -13.08 4.13
CA LYS A 41 26.00 -13.73 2.82
C LYS A 41 24.85 -14.73 2.60
N PRO A 42 24.01 -14.56 1.57
CA PRO A 42 22.93 -15.50 1.23
C PRO A 42 23.41 -16.93 0.96
N ALA A 43 24.65 -17.07 0.49
CA ALA A 43 25.29 -18.33 0.19
C ALA A 43 25.88 -19.07 1.40
N THR A 44 25.78 -18.50 2.61
CA THR A 44 26.35 -19.11 3.83
C THR A 44 25.77 -20.51 4.02
N ALA A 45 26.64 -21.50 4.17
CA ALA A 45 26.23 -22.88 4.39
C ALA A 45 25.78 -23.06 5.85
N VAL A 46 24.56 -23.55 6.05
CA VAL A 46 23.95 -23.83 7.35
C VAL A 46 23.48 -25.28 7.40
N GLU A 47 23.50 -25.88 8.59
CA GLU A 47 22.97 -27.23 8.81
C GLU A 47 21.46 -27.17 9.00
N ALA A 48 20.75 -28.25 8.66
CA ALA A 48 19.30 -28.30 8.74
C ALA A 48 18.73 -27.99 10.15
N GLY A 49 19.53 -28.20 11.21
CA GLY A 49 19.17 -27.88 12.59
C GLY A 49 19.65 -26.51 13.09
N THR A 50 20.43 -25.75 12.31
CA THR A 50 20.95 -24.45 12.74
C THR A 50 19.79 -23.48 13.02
N PRO A 51 19.73 -22.82 14.19
CA PRO A 51 18.72 -21.81 14.48
C PRO A 51 18.77 -20.65 13.48
N LEU A 52 17.63 -20.36 12.85
CA LEU A 52 17.43 -19.23 11.96
C LEU A 52 16.29 -18.38 12.52
N LEU A 53 16.52 -17.08 12.62
CA LEU A 53 15.49 -16.10 13.00
C LEU A 53 15.43 -15.03 11.93
N VAL A 54 14.22 -14.69 11.48
CA VAL A 54 13.98 -13.50 10.68
C VAL A 54 13.37 -12.47 11.62
N ARG A 55 14.07 -11.36 11.83
CA ARG A 55 13.52 -10.20 12.53
C ARG A 55 12.51 -9.54 11.60
N GLU A 56 11.26 -9.54 12.03
CA GLU A 56 10.27 -8.64 11.46
C GLU A 56 10.64 -7.23 11.91
N GLU A 57 10.69 -6.27 10.98
CA GLU A 57 10.63 -4.87 11.40
C GLU A 57 9.16 -4.58 11.75
N PRO A 58 8.88 -4.13 12.98
CA PRO A 58 7.59 -3.53 13.30
C PRO A 58 7.31 -2.28 12.45
N ASP A 59 8.36 -1.66 11.89
CA ASP A 59 8.34 -0.29 11.39
C ASP A 59 8.46 -0.15 9.85
N GLU A 60 8.62 -1.25 9.10
CA GLU A 60 8.47 -1.16 7.66
C GLU A 60 6.98 -1.02 7.38
N VAL A 61 6.51 0.21 7.11
CA VAL A 61 5.11 0.49 6.79
C VAL A 61 4.73 -0.29 5.53
N SER A 62 4.24 -1.51 5.74
CA SER A 62 3.74 -2.37 4.70
C SER A 62 2.38 -1.83 4.29
N TRP A 63 2.39 -1.02 3.22
CA TRP A 63 1.16 -0.49 2.66
C TRP A 63 0.25 -1.63 2.20
N ALA A 64 -1.05 -1.49 2.46
CA ALA A 64 -2.06 -2.48 2.06
C ALA A 64 -2.08 -2.79 0.55
N SER A 65 -1.48 -1.93 -0.29
CA SER A 65 -1.24 -2.22 -1.71
C SER A 65 -0.09 -1.38 -2.27
N ARG A 66 0.54 -1.86 -3.35
CA ARG A 66 1.50 -1.07 -4.15
C ARG A 66 0.88 0.20 -4.74
N GLY A 67 -0.46 0.27 -4.81
CA GLY A 67 -1.19 1.46 -5.22
C GLY A 67 -0.92 2.67 -4.33
N ALA A 68 -0.61 2.46 -3.05
CA ALA A 68 -0.30 3.53 -2.07
C ALA A 68 0.70 4.57 -2.60
N HIS A 69 1.74 4.13 -3.32
CA HIS A 69 2.76 5.01 -3.89
C HIS A 69 2.22 6.07 -4.86
N LYS A 70 1.07 5.82 -5.49
CA LYS A 70 0.41 6.82 -6.35
C LYS A 70 -0.10 8.01 -5.54
N LEU A 71 -0.75 7.74 -4.40
CA LEU A 71 -1.25 8.80 -3.53
C LEU A 71 -0.10 9.48 -2.79
N LEU A 72 0.90 8.73 -2.34
CA LEU A 72 2.10 9.30 -1.72
C LEU A 72 2.80 10.31 -2.65
N GLY A 73 3.04 9.94 -3.91
CA GLY A 73 3.64 10.85 -4.88
C GLY A 73 2.76 12.05 -5.22
N ALA A 74 1.43 11.89 -5.22
CA ALA A 74 0.51 13.01 -5.37
C ALA A 74 0.60 13.97 -4.18
N LEU A 75 0.55 13.46 -2.94
CA LEU A 75 0.64 14.29 -1.75
C LEU A 75 1.97 15.03 -1.67
N GLU A 76 3.09 14.37 -1.97
CA GLU A 76 4.41 15.02 -2.05
C GLU A 76 4.40 16.24 -3.01
N ALA A 77 3.73 16.13 -4.16
CA ALA A 77 3.65 17.22 -5.13
C ALA A 77 2.67 18.36 -4.74
N PHE A 78 1.64 18.07 -3.94
CA PHE A 78 0.54 19.00 -3.68
C PHE A 78 0.47 19.53 -2.24
N GLU A 79 1.03 18.84 -1.25
CA GLU A 79 1.10 19.31 0.14
C GLU A 79 1.87 20.63 0.28
N PRO A 80 3.04 20.83 -0.37
CA PRO A 80 3.72 22.13 -0.36
C PRO A 80 2.90 23.26 -0.99
N ARG A 81 1.87 22.91 -1.78
CA ARG A 81 0.95 23.85 -2.42
C ARG A 81 -0.32 24.10 -1.59
N GLY A 82 -0.36 23.61 -0.36
CA GLY A 82 -1.44 23.85 0.60
C GLY A 82 -2.51 22.75 0.67
N LEU A 83 -2.34 21.63 -0.03
CA LEU A 83 -3.20 20.46 0.18
C LEU A 83 -2.90 19.86 1.57
N THR A 84 -3.92 19.63 2.39
CA THR A 84 -3.77 19.03 3.72
C THR A 84 -4.71 17.85 3.89
N VAL A 85 -4.21 16.75 4.45
CA VAL A 85 -5.01 15.56 4.79
C VAL A 85 -5.34 15.52 6.28
N ALA A 86 -4.42 15.96 7.13
CA ALA A 86 -4.56 15.94 8.57
C ALA A 86 -5.89 16.58 9.04
N GLY A 87 -6.61 15.88 9.92
CA GLY A 87 -7.89 16.31 10.49
C GLY A 87 -9.08 16.27 9.52
N ARG A 88 -8.86 15.93 8.24
CA ARG A 88 -9.94 15.89 7.25
C ARG A 88 -10.66 14.56 7.25
N ARG A 89 -11.95 14.61 6.92
CA ARG A 89 -12.66 13.45 6.40
C ARG A 89 -12.16 13.21 4.98
N CYS A 90 -12.07 11.98 4.51
CA CYS A 90 -11.59 11.62 3.18
C CYS A 90 -12.54 10.62 2.50
N LEU A 91 -12.59 10.59 1.17
CA LEU A 91 -13.30 9.57 0.38
C LEU A 91 -12.26 8.83 -0.46
N ASP A 92 -12.21 7.51 -0.32
CA ASP A 92 -11.43 6.61 -1.15
C ASP A 92 -12.38 5.87 -2.10
N ALA A 93 -12.38 6.28 -3.37
CA ALA A 93 -13.27 5.79 -4.41
C ALA A 93 -12.62 4.63 -5.17
N GLY A 94 -13.05 3.40 -4.90
CA GLY A 94 -12.40 2.18 -5.37
C GLY A 94 -11.27 1.74 -4.44
N ALA A 95 -11.56 1.64 -3.15
CA ALA A 95 -10.58 1.41 -2.10
C ALA A 95 -9.78 0.09 -2.27
N SER A 96 -10.37 -0.92 -2.91
CA SER A 96 -9.77 -2.24 -3.15
C SER A 96 -9.15 -2.81 -1.87
N THR A 97 -7.88 -3.23 -1.89
CA THR A 97 -7.21 -3.73 -0.68
C THR A 97 -6.86 -2.63 0.34
N GLY A 98 -6.99 -1.35 -0.01
CA GLY A 98 -6.89 -0.23 0.92
C GLY A 98 -5.64 0.63 0.84
N GLY A 99 -4.83 0.52 -0.22
CA GLY A 99 -3.56 1.26 -0.30
C GLY A 99 -3.70 2.78 -0.15
N PHE A 100 -4.78 3.39 -0.68
CA PHE A 100 -5.03 4.83 -0.54
C PHE A 100 -5.57 5.16 0.85
N THR A 101 -6.56 4.38 1.33
CA THR A 101 -7.07 4.46 2.69
C THR A 101 -5.95 4.46 3.73
N ASP A 102 -4.98 3.54 3.60
CA ASP A 102 -3.83 3.43 4.50
C ASP A 102 -2.96 4.70 4.52
N VAL A 103 -2.66 5.24 3.33
CA VAL A 103 -1.92 6.50 3.18
C VAL A 103 -2.70 7.66 3.83
N LEU A 104 -4.01 7.77 3.62
CA LEU A 104 -4.82 8.82 4.22
C LEU A 104 -4.79 8.77 5.76
N LEU A 105 -4.90 7.57 6.34
CA LEU A 105 -4.84 7.38 7.78
C LEU A 105 -3.46 7.73 8.35
N SER A 106 -2.38 7.30 7.70
CA SER A 106 -1.00 7.64 8.10
C SER A 106 -0.72 9.15 8.01
N ARG A 107 -1.40 9.87 7.11
CA ARG A 107 -1.34 11.33 6.98
C ARG A 107 -2.31 12.08 7.90
N GLY A 108 -2.90 11.39 8.87
CA GLY A 108 -3.70 11.98 9.93
C GLY A 108 -5.14 12.32 9.52
N ALA A 109 -5.70 11.67 8.50
CA ALA A 109 -7.12 11.80 8.21
C ALA A 109 -7.95 11.48 9.46
N ARG A 110 -8.96 12.31 9.74
CA ARG A 110 -9.90 12.10 10.84
C ARG A 110 -10.81 10.92 10.59
N GLU A 111 -11.21 10.73 9.33
CA GLU A 111 -12.11 9.66 8.91
C GLU A 111 -11.87 9.37 7.42
N VAL A 112 -11.92 8.11 6.99
CA VAL A 112 -11.86 7.70 5.59
C VAL A 112 -13.10 6.88 5.26
N VAL A 113 -13.86 7.34 4.27
CA VAL A 113 -14.97 6.59 3.68
C VAL A 113 -14.38 5.75 2.53
N ALA A 114 -14.22 4.45 2.75
CA ALA A 114 -13.68 3.52 1.77
C ALA A 114 -14.84 2.90 0.98
N VAL A 115 -14.97 3.24 -0.30
CA VAL A 115 -16.06 2.76 -1.16
C VAL A 115 -15.49 1.83 -2.21
N ASP A 116 -16.08 0.66 -2.38
CA ASP A 116 -15.72 -0.26 -3.46
C ASP A 116 -16.94 -1.01 -4.01
N VAL A 117 -16.86 -1.44 -5.26
CA VAL A 117 -17.88 -2.31 -5.88
C VAL A 117 -17.69 -3.77 -5.48
N GLY A 118 -16.47 -4.15 -5.11
CA GLY A 118 -16.14 -5.43 -4.52
C GLY A 118 -16.68 -5.59 -3.11
N TYR A 119 -16.49 -6.79 -2.55
CA TYR A 119 -16.90 -7.14 -1.20
C TYR A 119 -15.69 -7.72 -0.45
N GLY A 120 -15.45 -7.26 0.78
CA GLY A 120 -14.43 -7.77 1.69
C GLY A 120 -12.99 -7.62 1.17
N GLN A 121 -12.73 -6.65 0.28
CA GLN A 121 -11.41 -6.48 -0.34
C GLN A 121 -10.39 -5.83 0.60
N LEU A 122 -10.85 -4.91 1.45
CA LEU A 122 -10.00 -4.11 2.33
C LEU A 122 -9.27 -5.02 3.33
N ILE A 123 -7.99 -4.77 3.63
CA ILE A 123 -7.28 -5.62 4.60
C ILE A 123 -7.84 -5.47 6.02
N TRP A 124 -7.73 -6.52 6.83
CA TRP A 124 -8.33 -6.59 8.16
C TRP A 124 -7.97 -5.40 9.07
N ARG A 125 -6.69 -4.99 9.09
CA ARG A 125 -6.25 -3.84 9.90
C ARG A 125 -7.00 -2.55 9.56
N LEU A 126 -7.28 -2.32 8.27
CA LEU A 126 -7.99 -1.12 7.82
C LEU A 126 -9.51 -1.26 7.99
N GLN A 127 -10.06 -2.46 7.85
CA GLN A 127 -11.47 -2.71 8.15
C GLN A 127 -11.83 -2.45 9.62
N ASN A 128 -10.87 -2.66 10.53
CA ASN A 128 -11.07 -2.53 11.97
C ASN A 128 -10.50 -1.22 12.56
N ASP A 129 -10.06 -0.27 11.72
CA ASP A 129 -9.68 1.07 12.21
C ASP A 129 -10.96 1.91 12.38
N ASP A 130 -11.20 2.44 13.58
CA ASP A 130 -12.41 3.23 13.91
C ASP A 130 -12.60 4.47 13.03
N ARG A 131 -11.53 4.94 12.38
CA ARG A 131 -11.59 6.07 11.45
C ARG A 131 -12.06 5.64 10.06
N VAL A 132 -12.17 4.35 9.76
CA VAL A 132 -12.55 3.84 8.44
C VAL A 132 -14.03 3.44 8.43
N ARG A 133 -14.77 3.95 7.45
CA ARG A 133 -16.13 3.50 7.14
C ARG A 133 -16.13 2.77 5.81
N VAL A 134 -16.43 1.48 5.86
CA VAL A 134 -16.43 0.60 4.68
C VAL A 134 -17.81 0.59 4.03
N PHE A 135 -17.84 0.85 2.73
CA PHE A 135 -19.01 0.78 1.87
C PHE A 135 -18.72 -0.15 0.68
N ASP A 136 -18.85 -1.45 0.94
CA ASP A 136 -18.75 -2.48 -0.08
C ASP A 136 -19.98 -2.52 -0.99
N ARG A 137 -19.86 -3.20 -2.13
CA ARG A 137 -20.92 -3.35 -3.14
C ARG A 137 -21.57 -2.03 -3.55
N THR A 138 -20.83 -0.94 -3.44
CA THR A 138 -21.32 0.42 -3.63
C THR A 138 -20.60 1.05 -4.82
N ASN A 139 -21.37 1.42 -5.85
CA ASN A 139 -20.82 2.19 -6.95
C ASN A 139 -20.78 3.67 -6.58
N VAL A 140 -19.59 4.28 -6.62
CA VAL A 140 -19.39 5.71 -6.35
C VAL A 140 -20.30 6.61 -7.19
N ARG A 141 -20.66 6.19 -8.42
CA ARG A 141 -21.56 6.95 -9.31
C ARG A 141 -22.97 7.10 -8.73
N ASN A 142 -23.37 6.24 -7.81
CA ASN A 142 -24.71 6.20 -7.22
C ASN A 142 -24.77 6.88 -5.84
N LEU A 143 -23.66 7.46 -5.36
CA LEU A 143 -23.65 8.17 -4.09
C LEU A 143 -24.47 9.47 -4.20
N THR A 144 -25.50 9.59 -3.36
CA THR A 144 -26.36 10.77 -3.28
C THR A 144 -25.94 11.66 -2.11
N ARG A 145 -26.05 12.97 -2.30
CA ARG A 145 -25.70 13.96 -1.27
C ARG A 145 -26.86 14.04 -0.27
N THR A 146 -26.65 13.60 0.97
CA THR A 146 -27.64 13.82 2.03
C THR A 146 -27.67 15.32 2.42
N PRO A 147 -28.84 15.93 2.69
CA PRO A 147 -28.95 17.36 3.00
C PRO A 147 -28.08 17.84 4.18
N SER A 148 -27.77 16.98 5.15
CA SER A 148 -26.88 17.29 6.27
C SER A 148 -25.40 17.45 5.88
N MET A 149 -24.99 17.01 4.68
CA MET A 149 -23.63 17.18 4.15
C MET A 149 -23.41 18.53 3.45
N ALA A 150 -24.44 19.37 3.35
CA ALA A 150 -24.38 20.65 2.65
C ALA A 150 -23.52 21.73 3.34
N ARG A 151 -23.11 21.54 4.60
CA ARG A 151 -22.28 22.52 5.34
C ARG A 151 -20.77 22.31 5.17
N SER A 152 -20.34 21.24 4.50
CA SER A 152 -18.94 21.03 4.14
C SER A 152 -18.76 21.24 2.64
N ASN A 153 -17.81 22.09 2.24
CA ASN A 153 -17.41 22.41 0.85
C ASN A 153 -16.88 21.22 0.01
N TRP A 154 -17.25 20.00 0.39
CA TRP A 154 -16.72 18.71 -0.01
C TRP A 154 -17.16 18.26 -1.41
N TRP A 155 -18.43 18.43 -1.76
CA TRP A 155 -18.99 17.86 -3.00
C TRP A 155 -18.58 18.62 -4.28
N SER A 156 -18.29 19.92 -4.15
CA SER A 156 -18.01 20.79 -5.31
C SER A 156 -16.68 20.51 -6.01
N ALA A 157 -15.74 19.82 -5.35
CA ALA A 157 -14.42 19.51 -5.90
C ALA A 157 -14.41 18.18 -6.69
N ILE A 158 -15.10 17.15 -6.19
CA ILE A 158 -15.13 15.82 -6.82
C ILE A 158 -15.89 15.87 -8.16
N CYS A 159 -17.05 16.54 -8.22
CA CYS A 159 -17.80 16.63 -9.47
C CYS A 159 -17.14 17.52 -10.55
N ARG A 160 -16.25 18.46 -10.18
CA ARG A 160 -15.54 19.31 -11.15
C ARG A 160 -14.34 18.59 -11.77
N SER A 161 -13.63 17.75 -11.03
CA SER A 161 -12.45 17.03 -11.56
C SER A 161 -12.80 15.85 -12.48
N TYR A 162 -14.01 15.28 -12.41
CA TYR A 162 -14.43 14.21 -13.34
C TYR A 162 -14.89 14.72 -14.73
N ARG A 163 -14.96 16.05 -14.95
CA ARG A 163 -15.22 16.64 -16.27
C ARG A 163 -13.95 17.12 -16.99
N SER A 164 -12.77 16.92 -16.40
CA SER A 164 -11.50 17.36 -17.01
C SER A 164 -10.61 16.17 -17.35
N PRO A 165 -10.14 16.04 -18.59
CA PRO A 165 -9.16 15.01 -18.93
C PRO A 165 -7.89 15.27 -18.14
N TRP A 166 -7.54 14.35 -17.24
CA TRP A 166 -6.32 14.40 -16.45
C TRP A 166 -5.10 14.50 -17.37
N TYR A 167 -4.46 15.67 -17.40
CA TYR A 167 -3.26 15.92 -18.18
C TYR A 167 -2.04 15.46 -17.38
N CYS A 168 -1.44 14.35 -17.79
CA CYS A 168 -0.13 13.93 -17.31
C CYS A 168 0.95 14.72 -18.08
N PRO A 169 1.75 15.59 -17.44
CA PRO A 169 2.79 16.32 -18.15
C PRO A 169 3.85 15.35 -18.67
N ARG A 170 3.92 15.23 -20.00
CA ARG A 170 4.90 14.38 -20.70
C ARG A 170 6.33 14.79 -20.34
N SER A 171 7.13 13.81 -19.93
CA SER A 171 8.58 13.85 -20.12
C SER A 171 8.88 13.87 -21.63
N ARG A 172 9.69 14.84 -22.05
CA ARG A 172 10.12 15.01 -23.45
C ARG A 172 11.08 13.88 -23.82
N ARG A 173 10.57 12.71 -24.21
CA ARG A 173 11.21 11.69 -25.09
C ARG A 173 10.44 10.37 -25.03
N ALA A 174 9.37 10.26 -25.81
CA ALA A 174 8.91 8.98 -26.35
C ALA A 174 7.87 9.23 -27.44
N ARG A 175 8.24 8.96 -28.70
CA ARG A 175 7.32 8.94 -29.84
C ARG A 175 6.45 7.67 -29.72
N ARG A 176 5.18 7.86 -29.36
CA ARG A 176 3.95 7.08 -29.67
C ARG A 176 3.06 6.95 -28.41
N PRO A 177 1.80 7.41 -28.47
CA PRO A 177 0.86 7.22 -27.37
C PRO A 177 0.42 5.76 -27.33
N ARG A 178 0.89 4.99 -26.34
CA ARG A 178 0.17 3.78 -25.93
C ARG A 178 -1.11 4.26 -25.26
N ARG A 179 -2.26 4.00 -25.90
CA ARG A 179 -3.57 4.10 -25.27
C ARG A 179 -3.57 3.19 -24.04
N ILE A 180 -3.39 3.75 -22.85
CA ILE A 180 -3.92 3.12 -21.64
C ILE A 180 -5.42 3.32 -21.76
N CYS A 181 -6.07 2.27 -22.27
CA CYS A 181 -7.52 2.17 -22.30
C CYS A 181 -7.97 2.07 -20.84
N CYS A 182 -8.19 3.20 -20.18
CA CYS A 182 -9.09 3.26 -19.03
C CYS A 182 -10.51 3.08 -19.59
N ARG A 183 -10.86 1.82 -19.85
CA ARG A 183 -12.25 1.42 -20.06
C ARG A 183 -12.84 1.23 -18.66
N TRP A 184 -13.67 2.19 -18.26
CA TRP A 184 -14.49 2.22 -17.04
C TRP A 184 -15.93 2.55 -17.41
#